data_AF-A0AA39ZKV6-F1
#
_entry.id   AF-A0AA39ZKV6-F1
#
_cell.length_a   1.000
_cell.length_b   1.000
_cell.length_c   1.000
_cell.angle_alpha   90.00
_cell.angle_beta   90.00
_cell.angle_gamma   90.00
#
_symmetry.space_group_name_H-M   'P 1'
#
loop_
_entity.id
_entity.type
_entity.pdbx_description
1 polymer ?
#
loop_
_entity_poly.entity_id
_entity_poly.type
_entity_poly.pdbx_seq_one_letter_code
_entity_poly.pdbx_strand_id
1 'polypeptide(L)'
;MRRLAPRLLKAPTTHARSRATAAVPALVLRSRWPRPNFPLSHETLLPPSQRATFRTLGPLLYSTDNNNDDAITGETATTAGPTASASSEQPPPPLPLDEDGKLDPSVFPKLPFCFDTGIALFAKRTPRPFPPPFLSPPSGSFSDPLSTHDRSRDRRKMYVNGHLIQGFTNGDDAVFASKYFICANDGVGAWSTRPKGHAGLWARLILHFWATAIFQDAARHSQIDYQPDPVSYLQRAYEQTIEATSEPNDWQGTTTAAGALLHFRNNPETGDPEPLVYITNLGDSQVMVVRPSTREMVFKSTEQWHWFDCPRQLGTNSPDTPVDCAVVDEVPIREGDVVLAMSDGVIDNLWPHEIVEKVSESVERWEKGEGREEGIVEGEDGKDMMGFVAEELKEAAKVIALDPYAESPFMEHAIEEGLASGGGKLDDISVVAAMCRKNEG
;
A
#
# COMPACT_ATOMS: atom_id res chain seq x y z
N MET A 1 -14.99 17.98 75.99
CA MET A 1 -14.87 17.75 74.52
C MET A 1 -14.99 19.08 73.81
N ARG A 2 -14.22 19.26 72.71
CA ARG A 2 -14.10 20.45 71.84
C ARG A 2 -13.24 21.61 72.40
N ARG A 3 -11.99 21.70 71.93
CA ARG A 3 -11.16 22.91 71.97
C ARG A 3 -11.05 23.43 70.54
N LEU A 4 -11.47 24.68 70.34
CA LEU A 4 -11.24 25.49 69.15
C LEU A 4 -10.10 26.48 69.45
N ALA A 5 -9.12 26.57 68.58
CA ALA A 5 -8.27 27.75 68.42
C ALA A 5 -7.69 27.78 66.98
N PRO A 6 -7.57 28.97 66.35
CA PRO A 6 -7.26 29.14 64.93
C PRO A 6 -5.74 29.25 64.70
N ARG A 7 -5.27 28.84 63.51
CA ARG A 7 -3.91 29.14 63.02
C ARG A 7 -3.97 30.00 61.76
N LEU A 8 -3.47 31.22 61.91
CA LEU A 8 -3.14 32.17 60.86
C LEU A 8 -1.98 31.66 59.99
N LEU A 9 -2.12 31.83 58.67
CA LEU A 9 -1.07 31.62 57.68
C LEU A 9 0.05 32.66 57.84
N LYS A 10 1.29 32.19 57.84
CA LYS A 10 2.51 32.99 57.61
C LYS A 10 3.00 32.73 56.18
N ALA A 11 3.16 33.80 55.41
CA ALA A 11 3.89 33.80 54.16
C ALA A 11 5.40 33.61 54.39
N PRO A 12 6.14 33.04 53.43
CA PRO A 12 7.56 33.30 53.29
C PRO A 12 7.89 34.01 51.97
N THR A 13 8.66 35.07 52.15
CA THR A 13 9.43 35.88 51.22
C THR A 13 10.33 35.07 50.28
N THR A 14 10.26 35.37 48.98
CA THR A 14 11.16 34.87 47.93
C THR A 14 12.45 35.71 47.87
N HIS A 15 13.60 35.08 48.11
CA HIS A 15 14.91 35.64 47.81
C HIS A 15 15.29 35.39 46.35
N ALA A 16 15.57 36.47 45.62
CA ALA A 16 16.20 36.45 44.31
C ALA A 16 17.65 35.92 44.41
N ARG A 17 17.99 34.94 43.57
CA ARG A 17 19.37 34.58 43.25
C ARG A 17 19.55 34.51 41.74
N SER A 18 20.29 35.50 41.25
CA SER A 18 21.02 35.47 39.98
C SER A 18 21.93 34.24 39.93
N ARG A 19 21.90 33.51 38.81
CA ARG A 19 22.97 32.61 38.41
C ARG A 19 23.28 32.85 36.93
N ALA A 20 24.47 33.39 36.74
CA ALA A 20 25.13 33.57 35.46
C ALA A 20 25.54 32.21 34.86
N THR A 21 25.59 32.26 33.54
CA THR A 21 26.07 31.30 32.56
C THR A 21 27.45 30.72 32.88
N ALA A 22 27.57 29.39 32.77
CA ALA A 22 28.84 28.70 32.60
C ALA A 22 28.63 27.55 31.61
N ALA A 23 29.13 27.74 30.39
CA ALA A 23 29.24 26.72 29.38
C ALA A 23 30.39 25.76 29.73
N VAL A 24 30.16 24.46 29.59
CA VAL A 24 31.20 23.41 29.61
C VAL A 24 30.91 22.47 28.43
N PRO A 25 31.91 22.13 27.60
CA PRO A 25 31.70 21.56 26.26
C PRO A 25 31.50 20.04 26.28
N ALA A 26 30.73 19.55 25.31
CA ALA A 26 30.59 18.13 25.01
C ALA A 26 31.88 17.58 24.38
N LEU A 27 32.42 16.55 25.02
CA LEU A 27 33.62 15.82 24.59
C LEU A 27 33.20 14.78 23.53
N VAL A 28 33.47 15.06 22.27
CA VAL A 28 33.31 14.11 21.16
C VAL A 28 34.54 13.18 21.15
N LEU A 29 34.36 11.91 21.53
CA LEU A 29 35.35 10.87 21.27
C LEU A 29 35.34 10.52 19.78
N ARG A 30 36.30 11.08 19.03
CA ARG A 30 36.65 10.60 17.69
C ARG A 30 37.65 9.45 17.81
N SER A 31 37.21 8.22 17.55
CA SER A 31 38.09 7.08 17.29
C SER A 31 38.78 7.27 15.94
N ARG A 32 40.09 7.55 15.97
CA ARG A 32 40.96 7.59 14.80
C ARG A 32 41.39 6.17 14.43
N TRP A 33 40.98 5.69 13.26
CA TRP A 33 41.65 4.58 12.58
C TRP A 33 42.62 5.11 11.52
N PRO A 34 43.81 4.50 11.35
CA PRO A 34 44.88 5.03 10.51
C PRO A 34 44.60 4.81 9.02
N ARG A 35 44.82 5.85 8.21
CA ARG A 35 44.82 5.79 6.74
C ARG A 35 46.10 5.09 6.25
N PRO A 36 46.03 4.09 5.35
CA PRO A 36 47.19 3.67 4.58
C PRO A 36 47.43 4.64 3.41
N ASN A 37 48.64 5.19 3.33
CA ASN A 37 49.17 5.86 2.15
C ASN A 37 49.50 4.82 1.07
N PHE A 38 48.99 5.01 -0.15
CA PHE A 38 49.60 4.45 -1.35
C PHE A 38 49.70 5.53 -2.45
N PRO A 39 50.77 5.50 -3.28
CA PRO A 39 51.15 6.61 -4.13
C PRO A 39 50.41 6.61 -5.47
N LEU A 40 50.18 7.81 -5.98
CA LEU A 40 49.75 8.08 -7.35
C LEU A 40 50.79 7.53 -8.35
N SER A 41 50.33 6.67 -9.26
CA SER A 41 51.01 6.44 -10.54
C SER A 41 49.96 6.44 -11.66
N HIS A 42 50.27 7.23 -12.69
CA HIS A 42 49.53 7.39 -13.93
C HIS A 42 49.63 6.14 -14.81
N GLU A 43 48.70 6.06 -15.77
CA GLU A 43 48.62 5.15 -16.92
C GLU A 43 47.87 3.83 -16.71
N THR A 44 46.64 3.75 -17.26
CA THR A 44 46.29 2.64 -18.17
C THR A 44 45.09 2.97 -19.06
N LEU A 45 45.35 3.08 -20.37
CA LEU A 45 44.64 2.51 -21.53
C LEU A 45 43.10 2.28 -21.45
N LEU A 46 42.35 3.00 -22.29
CA LEU A 46 41.01 2.65 -22.82
C LEU A 46 41.13 1.53 -23.88
N PRO A 47 40.16 0.60 -24.08
CA PRO A 47 38.89 0.86 -24.82
C PRO A 47 37.73 -0.15 -24.47
N PRO A 48 36.64 -0.34 -25.27
CA PRO A 48 35.90 0.54 -26.19
C PRO A 48 34.40 0.71 -25.82
N SER A 49 33.79 1.73 -26.42
CA SER A 49 32.35 2.03 -26.42
C SER A 49 31.51 1.02 -27.20
N GLN A 50 30.43 0.51 -26.60
CA GLN A 50 29.32 -0.10 -27.32
C GLN A 50 28.21 0.94 -27.49
N ARG A 51 28.14 1.50 -28.71
CA ARG A 51 26.97 2.22 -29.22
C ARG A 51 25.92 1.19 -29.64
N ALA A 52 24.82 1.08 -28.92
CA ALA A 52 23.61 0.48 -29.45
C ALA A 52 22.94 1.50 -30.39
N THR A 53 22.99 1.22 -31.69
CA THR A 53 22.32 1.97 -32.75
C THR A 53 20.81 1.72 -32.68
N PHE A 54 20.02 2.77 -32.44
CA PHE A 54 18.61 2.79 -32.76
C PHE A 54 18.42 2.65 -34.28
N ARG A 55 17.88 1.52 -34.73
CA ARG A 55 17.33 1.38 -36.08
C ARG A 55 15.88 1.83 -36.05
N THR A 56 15.62 2.97 -36.68
CA THR A 56 14.32 3.44 -37.12
C THR A 56 13.74 2.44 -38.14
N LEU A 57 12.65 1.76 -37.79
CA LEU A 57 11.78 1.10 -38.76
C LEU A 57 10.69 2.09 -39.17
N GLY A 58 10.71 2.46 -40.46
CA GLY A 58 9.70 3.30 -41.09
C GLY A 58 8.37 2.58 -41.31
N PRO A 59 7.31 3.32 -41.68
CA PRO A 59 5.94 2.85 -41.66
C PRO A 59 5.62 1.90 -42.82
N LEU A 60 4.94 0.79 -42.51
CA LEU A 60 4.34 -0.09 -43.51
C LEU A 60 3.03 0.53 -44.03
N LEU A 61 3.05 0.87 -45.31
CA LEU A 61 1.89 1.28 -46.10
C LEU A 61 1.00 0.06 -46.36
N TYR A 62 -0.29 0.17 -46.02
CA TYR A 62 -1.32 -0.80 -46.37
C TYR A 62 -1.77 -0.54 -47.82
N SER A 63 -1.53 -1.49 -48.71
CA SER A 63 -2.03 -1.49 -50.09
C SER A 63 -3.31 -2.32 -50.12
N THR A 64 -4.43 -1.66 -50.40
CA THR A 64 -5.69 -2.30 -50.82
C THR A 64 -5.58 -2.64 -52.31
N ASP A 65 -5.84 -3.89 -52.67
CA ASP A 65 -6.62 -4.27 -53.86
C ASP A 65 -6.58 -5.80 -54.03
N ASN A 66 -7.74 -6.45 -53.95
CA ASN A 66 -8.27 -7.21 -55.09
C ASN A 66 -9.66 -7.77 -54.79
N ASN A 67 -10.61 -7.29 -55.58
CA ASN A 67 -11.84 -7.99 -55.93
C ASN A 67 -11.48 -9.26 -56.73
N ASN A 68 -12.17 -10.36 -56.45
CA ASN A 68 -12.64 -11.25 -57.50
C ASN A 68 -13.84 -12.04 -57.01
N ASP A 69 -14.96 -11.83 -57.71
CA ASP A 69 -16.12 -12.70 -57.73
C ASP A 69 -15.74 -14.05 -58.34
N ASP A 70 -16.28 -15.14 -57.79
CA ASP A 70 -16.77 -16.27 -58.59
C ASP A 70 -17.68 -17.15 -57.75
N ALA A 71 -18.90 -17.31 -58.23
CA ALA A 71 -19.95 -18.16 -57.69
C ALA A 71 -19.97 -19.50 -58.42
N ILE A 72 -19.82 -20.63 -57.71
CA ILE A 72 -20.29 -21.94 -58.18
C ILE A 72 -20.90 -22.74 -57.02
N THR A 73 -22.10 -23.25 -57.31
CA THR A 73 -23.02 -24.10 -56.56
C THR A 73 -22.50 -25.51 -56.23
N GLY A 74 -22.97 -26.12 -55.13
CA GLY A 74 -23.13 -27.59 -55.09
C GLY A 74 -22.98 -28.29 -53.73
N GLU A 75 -24.13 -28.73 -53.21
CA GLU A 75 -24.37 -29.98 -52.47
C GLU A 75 -24.01 -30.15 -50.97
N THR A 76 -24.98 -30.77 -50.32
CA THR A 76 -25.16 -31.17 -48.93
C THR A 76 -24.16 -32.21 -48.42
N ALA A 77 -23.65 -32.01 -47.21
CA ALA A 77 -23.25 -33.13 -46.34
C ALA A 77 -23.44 -32.74 -44.86
N THR A 78 -24.28 -33.50 -44.19
CA THR A 78 -24.58 -33.42 -42.76
C THR A 78 -23.45 -34.06 -41.96
N THR A 79 -22.80 -33.31 -41.09
CA THR A 79 -21.93 -33.87 -40.04
C THR A 79 -22.11 -33.08 -38.75
N ALA A 80 -22.54 -33.79 -37.71
CA ALA A 80 -22.74 -33.29 -36.36
C ALA A 80 -21.42 -32.82 -35.75
N GLY A 81 -21.43 -31.61 -35.18
CA GLY A 81 -20.37 -31.05 -34.34
C GLY A 81 -20.95 -30.67 -32.97
N PRO A 82 -20.13 -30.67 -31.90
CA PRO A 82 -20.60 -30.77 -30.53
C PRO A 82 -21.29 -29.49 -30.06
N THR A 83 -22.37 -29.66 -29.29
CA THR A 83 -23.02 -28.62 -28.51
C THR A 83 -22.00 -28.03 -27.53
N ALA A 84 -21.47 -26.86 -27.85
CA ALA A 84 -20.88 -25.97 -26.88
C ALA A 84 -22.01 -25.52 -25.95
N SER A 85 -22.04 -26.08 -24.73
CA SER A 85 -22.83 -25.54 -23.64
C SER A 85 -22.26 -24.16 -23.33
N ALA A 86 -22.89 -23.11 -23.86
CA ALA A 86 -22.73 -21.77 -23.35
C ALA A 86 -23.15 -21.81 -21.88
N SER A 87 -22.18 -21.83 -20.97
CA SER A 87 -22.41 -21.51 -19.57
C SER A 87 -22.97 -20.11 -19.53
N SER A 88 -24.26 -19.99 -19.22
CA SER A 88 -24.87 -18.71 -18.90
C SER A 88 -24.16 -18.18 -17.66
N GLU A 89 -23.17 -17.30 -17.83
CA GLU A 89 -22.67 -16.50 -16.72
C GLU A 89 -23.85 -15.68 -16.22
N GLN A 90 -24.35 -16.03 -15.04
CA GLN A 90 -25.26 -15.16 -14.31
C GLN A 90 -24.53 -13.83 -14.11
N PRO A 91 -25.24 -12.68 -14.21
CA PRO A 91 -24.63 -11.40 -13.90
C PRO A 91 -23.97 -11.48 -12.52
N PRO A 92 -22.77 -10.88 -12.35
CA PRO A 92 -22.09 -10.94 -11.07
C PRO A 92 -23.04 -10.45 -9.97
N PRO A 93 -23.06 -11.10 -8.80
CA PRO A 93 -23.89 -10.65 -7.70
C PRO A 93 -23.62 -9.17 -7.42
N PRO A 94 -24.65 -8.41 -6.96
CA PRO A 94 -24.45 -7.02 -6.59
C PRO A 94 -23.27 -6.89 -5.64
N LEU A 95 -22.51 -5.79 -5.76
CA LEU A 95 -21.35 -5.59 -4.92
C LEU A 95 -21.73 -5.72 -3.45
N PRO A 96 -20.92 -6.43 -2.64
CA PRO A 96 -21.16 -6.59 -1.22
C PRO A 96 -20.83 -5.26 -0.52
N LEU A 97 -21.77 -4.30 -0.57
CA LEU A 97 -21.60 -2.97 -0.01
C LEU A 97 -22.50 -2.75 1.20
N ASP A 98 -21.99 -1.99 2.17
CA ASP A 98 -22.74 -1.51 3.32
C ASP A 98 -23.59 -0.27 2.97
N GLU A 99 -24.31 0.26 3.96
CA GLU A 99 -25.18 1.45 3.80
C GLU A 99 -24.42 2.72 3.37
N ASP A 100 -23.11 2.77 3.64
CA ASP A 100 -22.21 3.88 3.27
C ASP A 100 -21.55 3.70 1.89
N GLY A 101 -21.81 2.56 1.22
CA GLY A 101 -21.21 2.21 -0.06
C GLY A 101 -19.76 1.72 0.06
N LYS A 102 -19.32 1.31 1.23
CA LYS A 102 -18.03 0.61 1.44
C LYS A 102 -18.22 -0.89 1.33
N LEU A 103 -17.15 -1.64 1.07
CA LEU A 103 -17.22 -3.09 1.06
C LEU A 103 -17.63 -3.63 2.44
N ASP A 104 -18.73 -4.38 2.48
CA ASP A 104 -19.34 -4.92 3.69
C ASP A 104 -18.52 -6.14 4.18
N PRO A 105 -17.82 -6.05 5.32
CA PRO A 105 -17.06 -7.17 5.86
C PRO A 105 -17.96 -8.31 6.35
N SER A 106 -19.27 -8.11 6.49
CA SER A 106 -20.22 -9.15 6.92
C SER A 106 -20.40 -10.27 5.89
N VAL A 107 -19.95 -10.06 4.64
CA VAL A 107 -20.03 -11.08 3.59
C VAL A 107 -19.01 -12.19 3.75
N PHE A 108 -17.94 -11.94 4.50
CA PHE A 108 -17.08 -13.02 4.93
C PHE A 108 -17.86 -13.91 5.90
N PRO A 109 -17.72 -15.24 5.80
CA PRO A 109 -18.13 -16.13 6.89
C PRO A 109 -17.61 -15.61 8.23
N LYS A 110 -18.20 -16.03 9.36
CA LYS A 110 -17.63 -15.70 10.68
C LYS A 110 -16.27 -16.40 10.84
N LEU A 111 -15.24 -15.82 10.24
CA LEU A 111 -13.87 -16.32 10.27
C LEU A 111 -13.39 -16.21 11.72
N PRO A 112 -12.60 -17.18 12.21
CA PRO A 112 -12.15 -17.22 13.60
C PRO A 112 -11.20 -16.09 13.98
N PHE A 113 -10.65 -15.36 12.99
CA PHE A 113 -9.72 -14.27 13.16
C PHE A 113 -10.11 -13.07 12.31
N CYS A 114 -9.74 -11.88 12.77
CA CYS A 114 -9.89 -10.62 12.04
C CYS A 114 -8.68 -9.71 12.30
N PHE A 115 -8.54 -8.67 11.50
CA PHE A 115 -7.59 -7.59 11.73
C PHE A 115 -8.23 -6.42 12.49
N ASP A 116 -7.52 -5.93 13.50
CA ASP A 116 -7.58 -4.52 13.89
C ASP A 116 -6.64 -3.76 12.95
N THR A 117 -7.07 -2.65 12.34
CA THR A 117 -6.28 -2.01 11.27
C THR A 117 -6.09 -0.51 11.50
N GLY A 118 -4.94 0.01 11.09
CA GLY A 118 -4.65 1.44 11.08
C GLY A 118 -3.84 1.84 9.85
N ILE A 119 -4.00 3.10 9.45
CA ILE A 119 -3.38 3.66 8.26
C ILE A 119 -2.66 4.95 8.64
N ALA A 120 -1.44 5.13 8.12
CA ALA A 120 -0.71 6.39 8.19
C ALA A 120 -0.09 6.73 6.84
N LEU A 121 -0.17 8.01 6.47
CA LEU A 121 0.12 8.47 5.12
C LEU A 121 0.93 9.77 5.16
N PHE A 122 1.92 9.87 4.29
CA PHE A 122 2.59 11.11 3.95
C PHE A 122 2.79 11.15 2.43
N ALA A 123 2.34 12.23 1.79
CA ALA A 123 2.52 12.42 0.36
C ALA A 123 3.67 13.40 0.14
N LYS A 124 4.64 13.04 -0.71
CA LYS A 124 5.74 13.94 -1.13
C LYS A 124 5.22 15.16 -1.88
N ARG A 125 4.03 15.04 -2.49
CA ARG A 125 3.35 16.10 -3.24
C ARG A 125 1.84 15.95 -3.20
N THR A 126 1.13 17.03 -3.53
CA THR A 126 -0.33 16.99 -3.68
C THR A 126 -0.74 15.99 -4.79
N PRO A 127 -1.65 15.03 -4.51
CA PRO A 127 -2.13 14.09 -5.51
C PRO A 127 -2.72 14.79 -6.74
N ARG A 128 -2.46 14.22 -7.93
CA ARG A 128 -3.14 14.66 -9.14
C ARG A 128 -4.63 14.31 -9.02
N PRO A 129 -5.57 15.27 -9.21
CA PRO A 129 -7.00 14.96 -9.21
C PRO A 129 -7.32 13.89 -10.25
N PHE A 130 -8.19 12.94 -9.90
CA PHE A 130 -8.60 11.94 -10.89
C PHE A 130 -9.41 12.62 -11.99
N PRO A 131 -9.29 12.14 -13.22
CA PRO A 131 -10.04 12.69 -14.33
C PRO A 131 -11.48 12.13 -14.37
N PRO A 132 -12.40 12.76 -15.13
CA PRO A 132 -13.68 12.12 -15.46
C PRO A 132 -13.48 10.74 -16.13
N PRO A 133 -14.39 9.76 -15.90
CA PRO A 133 -15.62 9.84 -15.12
C PRO A 133 -15.46 9.60 -13.61
N PHE A 134 -14.22 9.45 -13.11
CA PHE A 134 -13.96 9.03 -11.73
C PHE A 134 -14.20 10.13 -10.68
N LEU A 135 -14.62 11.33 -11.11
CA LEU A 135 -15.03 12.42 -10.24
C LEU A 135 -16.55 12.36 -9.97
N SER A 136 -16.98 12.71 -8.76
CA SER A 136 -18.40 13.08 -8.56
C SER A 136 -18.75 14.30 -9.41
N PRO A 137 -19.84 14.28 -10.19
CA PRO A 137 -20.41 15.53 -10.67
C PRO A 137 -20.85 16.37 -9.45
N PRO A 138 -20.64 17.69 -9.43
CA PRO A 138 -21.27 18.52 -8.43
C PRO A 138 -22.79 18.35 -8.58
N SER A 139 -23.47 17.95 -7.51
CA SER A 139 -24.94 17.89 -7.49
C SER A 139 -25.45 19.28 -7.87
N GLY A 140 -26.08 19.41 -9.03
CA GLY A 140 -26.63 20.67 -9.50
C GLY A 140 -27.76 21.13 -8.58
N SER A 141 -27.47 21.98 -7.61
CA SER A 141 -28.43 22.88 -6.99
C SER A 141 -27.68 24.02 -6.28
N PHE A 142 -27.58 25.15 -6.96
CA PHE A 142 -27.08 26.42 -6.44
C PHE A 142 -28.18 27.08 -5.61
N SER A 143 -28.55 26.49 -4.47
CA SER A 143 -29.36 27.15 -3.44
C SER A 143 -29.41 26.32 -2.17
N ASP A 144 -28.35 26.36 -1.36
CA ASP A 144 -28.51 26.26 0.09
C ASP A 144 -27.37 27.01 0.79
N PRO A 145 -27.61 28.23 1.32
CA PRO A 145 -26.63 28.95 2.11
C PRO A 145 -26.74 28.54 3.59
N LEU A 146 -25.60 28.18 4.19
CA LEU A 146 -25.34 28.08 5.64
C LEU A 146 -25.90 26.84 6.37
N SER A 147 -25.15 25.74 6.34
CA SER A 147 -24.67 25.00 7.53
C SER A 147 -23.85 23.78 7.07
N THR A 148 -23.03 23.21 7.96
CA THR A 148 -22.18 22.01 7.80
C THR A 148 -20.72 22.26 7.38
N HIS A 149 -19.86 22.48 8.39
CA HIS A 149 -18.40 22.37 8.23
C HIS A 149 -17.93 20.89 8.20
N ASP A 150 -18.78 19.92 8.56
CA ASP A 150 -18.41 18.49 8.54
C ASP A 150 -18.70 17.75 7.22
N ARG A 151 -19.56 18.32 6.34
CA ARG A 151 -19.90 17.72 5.03
C ARG A 151 -18.89 18.01 3.91
N SER A 152 -17.76 18.62 4.23
CA SER A 152 -16.76 19.03 3.23
C SER A 152 -16.00 17.84 2.62
N ARG A 153 -15.83 16.73 3.36
CA ARG A 153 -15.16 15.51 2.84
C ARG A 153 -16.06 14.66 1.93
N ASP A 154 -17.38 14.78 2.06
CA ASP A 154 -18.38 13.97 1.35
C ASP A 154 -18.55 14.37 -0.14
N ARG A 155 -18.12 15.58 -0.51
CA ARG A 155 -18.22 16.12 -1.89
C ARG A 155 -17.17 15.58 -2.87
N ARG A 156 -16.35 14.59 -2.46
CA ARG A 156 -15.32 13.94 -3.28
C ARG A 156 -15.47 12.41 -3.34
N LYS A 157 -16.68 11.89 -3.16
CA LYS A 157 -16.94 10.47 -3.45
C LYS A 157 -16.62 10.19 -4.91
N MET A 158 -15.87 9.13 -5.19
CA MET A 158 -15.38 8.81 -6.53
C MET A 158 -16.09 7.54 -6.96
N TYR A 159 -16.58 7.48 -8.19
CA TYR A 159 -17.39 6.34 -8.63
C TYR A 159 -16.77 5.64 -9.82
N VAL A 160 -16.87 4.32 -9.82
CA VAL A 160 -16.66 3.47 -10.99
C VAL A 160 -17.80 2.46 -11.04
N ASN A 161 -18.42 2.29 -12.21
CA ASN A 161 -19.60 1.44 -12.39
C ASN A 161 -20.77 1.77 -11.44
N GLY A 162 -20.90 3.03 -11.01
CA GLY A 162 -21.95 3.47 -10.07
C GLY A 162 -21.64 3.21 -8.60
N HIS A 163 -20.45 2.70 -8.26
CA HIS A 163 -20.04 2.34 -6.91
C HIS A 163 -18.84 3.14 -6.44
N LEU A 164 -18.78 3.42 -5.13
CA LEU A 164 -17.68 4.17 -4.53
C LEU A 164 -16.34 3.43 -4.72
N ILE A 165 -15.32 4.14 -5.21
CA ILE A 165 -13.95 3.63 -5.29
C ILE A 165 -13.39 3.47 -3.86
N GLN A 166 -13.13 2.24 -3.47
CA GLN A 166 -12.79 1.80 -2.10
C GLN A 166 -11.35 2.13 -1.71
N GLY A 167 -11.07 2.57 -0.47
CA GLY A 167 -9.72 2.86 0.10
C GLY A 167 -9.33 4.36 0.17
N PHE A 168 -8.03 4.68 0.22
CA PHE A 168 -7.50 6.06 0.27
C PHE A 168 -6.35 6.28 -0.73
N THR A 169 -6.20 7.53 -1.21
CA THR A 169 -5.09 7.97 -2.07
C THR A 169 -4.05 8.72 -1.24
N ASN A 170 -2.75 8.49 -1.47
CA ASN A 170 -1.65 9.20 -0.84
C ASN A 170 -0.58 9.58 -1.87
N GLY A 171 -0.60 10.82 -2.37
CA GLY A 171 0.22 11.20 -3.51
C GLY A 171 -0.14 10.37 -4.75
N ASP A 172 0.81 9.59 -5.26
CA ASP A 172 0.61 8.60 -6.30
C ASP A 172 0.31 7.17 -5.76
N ASP A 173 0.39 6.95 -4.44
CA ASP A 173 0.02 5.70 -3.78
C ASP A 173 -1.50 5.55 -3.56
N ALA A 174 -1.90 4.31 -3.29
CA ALA A 174 -3.21 3.97 -2.75
C ALA A 174 -3.12 2.90 -1.65
N VAL A 175 -3.96 3.02 -0.62
CA VAL A 175 -4.04 2.06 0.49
C VAL A 175 -5.48 1.63 0.78
N PHE A 176 -5.63 0.43 1.32
CA PHE A 176 -6.91 -0.14 1.76
C PHE A 176 -6.71 -0.94 3.02
N ALA A 177 -7.70 -0.86 3.91
CA ALA A 177 -7.76 -1.69 5.09
C ALA A 177 -9.19 -2.12 5.37
N SER A 178 -9.33 -3.36 5.80
CA SER A 178 -10.57 -3.97 6.28
C SER A 178 -10.22 -5.06 7.29
N LYS A 179 -11.25 -5.68 7.89
CA LYS A 179 -11.07 -6.78 8.84
C LYS A 179 -10.34 -8.00 8.27
N TYR A 180 -10.27 -8.15 6.95
CA TYR A 180 -9.75 -9.36 6.32
C TYR A 180 -8.72 -9.10 5.22
N PHE A 181 -8.65 -7.88 4.70
CA PHE A 181 -7.71 -7.54 3.63
C PHE A 181 -7.11 -6.15 3.83
N ILE A 182 -5.79 -6.08 3.73
CA ILE A 182 -5.02 -4.83 3.67
C ILE A 182 -4.15 -4.80 2.42
N CYS A 183 -3.87 -3.61 1.88
CA CYS A 183 -2.88 -3.45 0.81
C CYS A 183 -2.34 -2.02 0.69
N ALA A 184 -1.17 -1.92 0.08
CA ALA A 184 -0.51 -0.68 -0.32
C ALA A 184 0.01 -0.84 -1.76
N ASN A 185 -0.48 0.00 -2.66
CA ASN A 185 -0.08 0.03 -4.06
C ASN A 185 0.64 1.35 -4.32
N ASP A 186 1.84 1.29 -4.87
CA ASP A 186 2.62 2.47 -5.25
C ASP A 186 2.40 2.76 -6.72
N GLY A 187 1.89 3.94 -7.03
CA GLY A 187 1.73 4.40 -8.40
C GLY A 187 3.02 5.06 -8.92
N VAL A 188 3.54 4.58 -10.04
CA VAL A 188 4.83 5.06 -10.56
C VAL A 188 4.76 6.53 -10.98
N GLY A 189 5.33 7.40 -10.13
CA GLY A 189 5.13 8.85 -10.19
C GLY A 189 5.61 9.54 -11.48
N ALA A 190 6.41 8.86 -12.31
CA ALA A 190 6.82 9.34 -13.63
C ALA A 190 5.62 9.60 -14.57
N TRP A 191 4.52 8.86 -14.41
CA TRP A 191 3.30 9.05 -15.20
C TRP A 191 2.69 10.43 -15.02
N SER A 192 2.84 11.05 -13.85
CA SER A 192 2.29 12.38 -13.57
C SER A 192 2.92 13.50 -14.42
N THR A 193 4.01 13.20 -15.15
CA THR A 193 4.60 14.10 -16.15
C THR A 193 3.90 14.06 -17.52
N ARG A 194 3.07 13.04 -17.76
CA ARG A 194 2.36 12.83 -19.02
C ARG A 194 0.93 13.38 -18.94
N PRO A 195 0.40 14.02 -20.01
CA PRO A 195 -0.95 14.57 -20.00
C PRO A 195 -2.03 13.56 -19.62
N LYS A 196 -1.91 12.31 -20.07
CA LYS A 196 -2.85 11.22 -19.75
C LYS A 196 -2.42 10.35 -18.57
N GLY A 197 -1.27 10.62 -17.95
CA GLY A 197 -0.72 9.76 -16.90
C GLY A 197 -1.26 10.07 -15.50
N HIS A 198 -1.89 9.09 -14.88
CA HIS A 198 -2.49 9.14 -13.56
C HIS A 198 -2.09 7.92 -12.73
N ALA A 199 -0.88 7.96 -12.17
CA ALA A 199 -0.34 6.89 -11.31
C ALA A 199 -1.25 6.61 -10.11
N GLY A 200 -1.61 7.65 -9.35
CA GLY A 200 -2.54 7.52 -8.23
C GLY A 200 -3.94 7.00 -8.60
N LEU A 201 -4.42 7.20 -9.83
CA LEU A 201 -5.67 6.58 -10.30
C LEU A 201 -5.49 5.08 -10.50
N TRP A 202 -4.42 4.67 -11.17
CA TRP A 202 -4.11 3.27 -11.43
C TRP A 202 -3.91 2.50 -10.13
N ALA A 203 -3.12 3.02 -9.19
CA ALA A 203 -2.96 2.45 -7.86
C ALA A 203 -4.32 2.24 -7.16
N ARG A 204 -5.20 3.26 -7.24
CA ARG A 204 -6.52 3.25 -6.63
C ARG A 204 -7.49 2.25 -7.26
N LEU A 205 -7.49 2.13 -8.59
CA LEU A 205 -8.40 1.25 -9.32
C LEU A 205 -8.01 -0.22 -9.15
N ILE A 206 -6.71 -0.55 -9.27
CA ILE A 206 -6.22 -1.91 -8.99
C ILE A 206 -6.64 -2.32 -7.59
N LEU A 207 -6.38 -1.48 -6.59
CA LEU A 207 -6.77 -1.71 -5.22
C LEU A 207 -8.28 -1.89 -5.04
N HIS A 208 -9.08 -1.02 -5.65
CA HIS A 208 -10.53 -1.07 -5.56
C HIS A 208 -11.09 -2.38 -6.12
N PHE A 209 -10.67 -2.76 -7.33
CA PHE A 209 -11.15 -3.97 -7.96
C PHE A 209 -10.59 -5.24 -7.31
N TRP A 210 -9.38 -5.17 -6.73
CA TRP A 210 -8.78 -6.29 -6.02
C TRP A 210 -9.52 -6.60 -4.72
N ALA A 211 -9.76 -5.58 -3.89
CA ALA A 211 -10.59 -5.72 -2.70
C ALA A 211 -12.02 -6.17 -3.08
N THR A 212 -12.59 -5.63 -4.16
CA THR A 212 -13.90 -6.04 -4.66
C THR A 212 -13.94 -7.51 -5.04
N ALA A 213 -12.95 -8.01 -5.80
CA ALA A 213 -12.88 -9.40 -6.22
C ALA A 213 -12.79 -10.35 -5.02
N ILE A 214 -11.99 -10.00 -4.01
CA ILE A 214 -11.88 -10.74 -2.75
C ILE A 214 -13.24 -10.83 -2.05
N PHE A 215 -13.93 -9.71 -1.86
CA PHE A 215 -15.20 -9.68 -1.13
C PHE A 215 -16.33 -10.36 -1.93
N GLN A 216 -16.34 -10.23 -3.26
CA GLN A 216 -17.27 -10.97 -4.11
C GLN A 216 -17.04 -12.48 -4.07
N ASP A 217 -15.79 -12.90 -3.93
CA ASP A 217 -15.48 -14.31 -3.75
C ASP A 217 -15.94 -14.81 -2.37
N ALA A 218 -15.64 -14.09 -1.30
CA ALA A 218 -16.12 -14.39 0.05
C ALA A 218 -17.66 -14.49 0.11
N ALA A 219 -18.37 -13.57 -0.55
CA ALA A 219 -19.84 -13.59 -0.61
C ALA A 219 -20.41 -14.81 -1.35
N ARG A 220 -19.67 -15.39 -2.30
CA ARG A 220 -20.07 -16.61 -3.03
C ARG A 220 -19.79 -17.87 -2.22
N HIS A 221 -18.77 -17.84 -1.36
CA HIS A 221 -18.34 -18.99 -0.58
C HIS A 221 -18.79 -18.86 0.88
N SER A 222 -19.93 -19.47 1.19
CA SER A 222 -20.43 -19.60 2.56
C SER A 222 -19.79 -20.77 3.35
N GLN A 223 -18.83 -21.48 2.75
CA GLN A 223 -18.22 -22.68 3.31
C GLN A 223 -16.84 -22.41 3.91
N ILE A 224 -16.55 -23.12 5.01
CA ILE A 224 -15.30 -23.04 5.77
C ILE A 224 -14.08 -23.55 4.98
N ASP A 225 -14.27 -24.53 4.10
CA ASP A 225 -13.18 -25.19 3.35
C ASP A 225 -12.85 -24.52 2.00
N TYR A 226 -13.18 -23.24 1.86
CA TYR A 226 -12.81 -22.47 0.69
C TYR A 226 -11.35 -22.00 0.75
N GLN A 227 -10.61 -22.18 -0.35
CA GLN A 227 -9.24 -21.68 -0.51
C GLN A 227 -9.25 -20.44 -1.41
N PRO A 228 -8.84 -19.27 -0.91
CA PRO A 228 -8.69 -18.06 -1.72
C PRO A 228 -7.75 -18.25 -2.91
N ASP A 229 -8.02 -17.55 -4.01
CA ASP A 229 -7.11 -17.43 -5.15
C ASP A 229 -6.66 -15.97 -5.34
N PRO A 230 -5.64 -15.52 -4.57
CA PRO A 230 -5.19 -14.13 -4.59
C PRO A 230 -4.72 -13.66 -5.97
N VAL A 231 -4.10 -14.56 -6.76
CA VAL A 231 -3.62 -14.24 -8.11
C VAL A 231 -4.79 -13.99 -9.04
N SER A 232 -5.82 -14.84 -9.03
CA SER A 232 -7.02 -14.63 -9.85
C SER A 232 -7.74 -13.32 -9.49
N TYR A 233 -7.80 -12.96 -8.21
CA TYR A 233 -8.40 -11.69 -7.79
C TYR A 233 -7.64 -10.49 -8.31
N LEU A 234 -6.30 -10.50 -8.21
CA LEU A 234 -5.46 -9.42 -8.72
C LEU A 234 -5.48 -9.37 -10.25
N GLN A 235 -5.54 -10.52 -10.92
CA GLN A 235 -5.71 -10.61 -12.38
C GLN A 235 -7.01 -9.94 -12.83
N ARG A 236 -8.12 -10.29 -12.19
CA ARG A 236 -9.43 -9.66 -12.47
C ARG A 236 -9.38 -8.15 -12.21
N ALA A 237 -8.72 -7.73 -11.14
CA ALA A 237 -8.56 -6.31 -10.83
C ALA A 237 -7.76 -5.54 -11.88
N TYR A 238 -6.70 -6.17 -12.41
CA TYR A 238 -5.89 -5.64 -13.49
C TYR A 238 -6.70 -5.46 -14.78
N GLU A 239 -7.45 -6.49 -15.18
CA GLU A 239 -8.32 -6.44 -16.37
C GLU A 239 -9.41 -5.36 -16.24
N GLN A 240 -10.07 -5.28 -15.09
CA GLN A 240 -11.09 -4.25 -14.82
C GLN A 240 -10.49 -2.84 -14.77
N THR A 241 -9.25 -2.69 -14.31
CA THR A 241 -8.56 -1.40 -14.34
C THR A 241 -8.24 -0.97 -15.77
N ILE A 242 -7.75 -1.90 -16.61
CA ILE A 242 -7.55 -1.64 -18.04
C ILE A 242 -8.87 -1.21 -18.68
N GLU A 243 -9.94 -1.96 -18.47
CA GLU A 243 -11.26 -1.64 -19.04
C GLU A 243 -11.73 -0.24 -18.61
N ALA A 244 -11.69 0.05 -17.29
CA ALA A 244 -12.15 1.33 -16.74
C ALA A 244 -11.33 2.52 -17.25
N THR A 245 -10.06 2.31 -17.59
CA THR A 245 -9.15 3.39 -18.02
C THR A 245 -9.00 3.53 -19.53
N SER A 246 -9.46 2.56 -20.33
CA SER A 246 -9.28 2.53 -21.79
C SER A 246 -10.20 3.51 -22.54
N GLU A 247 -11.44 3.15 -22.85
CA GLU A 247 -12.35 4.02 -23.63
C GLU A 247 -13.38 4.69 -22.70
N PRO A 248 -13.75 5.98 -22.91
CA PRO A 248 -13.39 6.87 -24.03
C PRO A 248 -12.16 7.78 -23.78
N ASN A 249 -11.42 7.63 -22.66
CA ASN A 249 -10.47 8.66 -22.21
C ASN A 249 -8.98 8.26 -22.23
N ASP A 250 -8.65 6.98 -22.24
CA ASP A 250 -7.30 6.40 -22.29
C ASP A 250 -6.38 6.95 -21.18
N TRP A 251 -6.78 6.75 -19.93
CA TRP A 251 -6.00 7.17 -18.76
C TRP A 251 -4.87 6.18 -18.47
N GLN A 252 -3.64 6.66 -18.56
CA GLN A 252 -2.45 5.82 -18.50
C GLN A 252 -1.83 5.82 -17.11
N GLY A 253 -1.09 4.77 -16.77
CA GLY A 253 -0.45 4.64 -15.47
C GLY A 253 0.08 3.23 -15.25
N THR A 254 0.93 3.10 -14.25
CA THR A 254 1.39 1.82 -13.72
C THR A 254 1.48 1.88 -12.21
N THR A 255 1.41 0.72 -11.55
CA THR A 255 1.47 0.62 -10.10
C THR A 255 2.03 -0.73 -9.66
N THR A 256 2.69 -0.77 -8.51
CA THR A 256 2.97 -2.01 -7.77
C THR A 256 1.71 -2.52 -7.06
N ALA A 257 1.77 -3.73 -6.51
CA ALA A 257 0.69 -4.27 -5.70
C ALA A 257 1.24 -5.13 -4.56
N ALA A 258 0.99 -4.72 -3.32
CA ALA A 258 1.36 -5.47 -2.12
C ALA A 258 0.16 -5.58 -1.18
N GLY A 259 -0.30 -6.81 -0.92
CA GLY A 259 -1.51 -7.04 -0.14
C GLY A 259 -1.47 -8.31 0.71
N ALA A 260 -2.27 -8.33 1.77
CA ALA A 260 -2.36 -9.42 2.73
C ALA A 260 -3.84 -9.75 3.02
N LEU A 261 -4.24 -10.97 2.67
CA LEU A 261 -5.57 -11.53 2.92
C LEU A 261 -5.52 -12.49 4.10
N LEU A 262 -6.22 -12.14 5.18
CA LEU A 262 -6.39 -12.99 6.35
C LEU A 262 -7.35 -14.13 6.04
N HIS A 263 -6.93 -15.32 6.41
CA HIS A 263 -7.72 -16.52 6.42
C HIS A 263 -7.34 -17.38 7.63
N PHE A 264 -7.74 -18.63 7.63
CA PHE A 264 -7.36 -19.60 8.63
C PHE A 264 -7.16 -20.97 8.00
N ARG A 265 -6.46 -21.83 8.73
CA ARG A 265 -6.37 -23.27 8.44
C ARG A 265 -6.76 -24.03 9.69
N ASN A 266 -7.36 -25.20 9.52
CA ASN A 266 -7.62 -26.07 10.67
C ASN A 266 -6.34 -26.87 10.98
N ASN A 267 -5.91 -26.84 12.24
CA ASN A 267 -4.82 -27.68 12.70
C ASN A 267 -5.22 -29.16 12.51
N PRO A 268 -4.45 -29.98 11.77
CA PRO A 268 -4.85 -31.35 11.46
C PRO A 268 -4.85 -32.28 12.68
N GLU A 269 -4.14 -31.91 13.75
CA GLU A 269 -4.05 -32.71 14.99
C GLU A 269 -5.11 -32.30 16.01
N THR A 270 -5.33 -31.01 16.22
CA THR A 270 -6.27 -30.52 17.25
C THR A 270 -7.65 -30.16 16.70
N GLY A 271 -7.76 -29.88 15.40
CA GLY A 271 -8.96 -29.34 14.77
C GLY A 271 -9.19 -27.84 15.05
N ASP A 272 -8.32 -27.19 15.84
CA ASP A 272 -8.45 -25.78 16.15
C ASP A 272 -8.05 -24.91 14.95
N PRO A 273 -8.73 -23.77 14.71
CA PRO A 273 -8.32 -22.86 13.66
C PRO A 273 -7.03 -22.12 14.03
N GLU A 274 -6.09 -22.06 13.10
CA GLU A 274 -4.87 -21.26 13.16
C GLU A 274 -4.92 -20.14 12.12
N PRO A 275 -4.52 -18.90 12.46
CA PRO A 275 -4.56 -17.80 11.50
C PRO A 275 -3.47 -17.97 10.44
N LEU A 276 -3.85 -17.69 9.20
CA LEU A 276 -3.01 -17.78 8.01
C LEU A 276 -3.20 -16.51 7.20
N VAL A 277 -2.12 -15.96 6.64
CA VAL A 277 -2.22 -14.82 5.72
C VAL A 277 -1.69 -15.22 4.36
N TYR A 278 -2.49 -14.97 3.33
CA TYR A 278 -2.04 -15.00 1.95
C TYR A 278 -1.46 -13.64 1.60
N ILE A 279 -0.15 -13.58 1.43
CA ILE A 279 0.57 -12.37 1.03
C ILE A 279 0.76 -12.41 -0.46
N THR A 280 0.33 -11.37 -1.18
CA THR A 280 0.51 -11.25 -2.64
C THR A 280 1.35 -10.01 -2.92
N ASN A 281 2.46 -10.19 -3.62
CA ASN A 281 3.38 -9.10 -3.96
C ASN A 281 3.69 -9.07 -5.47
N LEU A 282 3.71 -7.86 -6.04
CA LEU A 282 4.20 -7.54 -7.37
C LEU A 282 4.83 -6.15 -7.36
N GLY A 283 6.14 -6.08 -7.59
CA GLY A 283 6.93 -4.85 -7.49
C GLY A 283 7.76 -4.77 -6.21
N ASP A 284 8.09 -3.55 -5.79
CA ASP A 284 8.99 -3.22 -4.67
C ASP A 284 8.28 -2.69 -3.42
N SER A 285 6.97 -2.43 -3.47
CA SER A 285 6.15 -2.43 -2.26
C SER A 285 6.29 -3.77 -1.51
N GLN A 286 6.03 -3.76 -0.21
CA GLN A 286 6.27 -4.93 0.64
C GLN A 286 5.18 -5.19 1.65
N VAL A 287 5.02 -6.49 1.95
CA VAL A 287 4.30 -6.96 3.11
C VAL A 287 5.27 -7.61 4.09
N MET A 288 5.16 -7.24 5.36
CA MET A 288 6.01 -7.75 6.44
C MET A 288 5.15 -8.21 7.61
N VAL A 289 5.53 -9.31 8.25
CA VAL A 289 4.89 -9.81 9.47
C VAL A 289 5.88 -9.66 10.62
N VAL A 290 5.50 -8.87 11.62
CA VAL A 290 6.26 -8.64 12.85
C VAL A 290 5.55 -9.35 13.99
N ARG A 291 6.30 -9.98 14.88
CA ARG A 291 5.81 -10.50 16.16
C ARG A 291 6.31 -9.60 17.29
N PRO A 292 5.51 -8.63 17.75
CA PRO A 292 5.93 -7.66 18.77
C PRO A 292 6.37 -8.33 20.08
N SER A 293 5.70 -9.41 20.46
CA SER A 293 5.95 -10.12 21.73
C SER A 293 7.36 -10.71 21.84
N THR A 294 7.98 -11.06 20.71
CA THR A 294 9.36 -11.57 20.65
C THR A 294 10.33 -10.62 19.95
N ARG A 295 9.86 -9.48 19.44
CA ARG A 295 10.62 -8.56 18.57
C ARG A 295 11.25 -9.27 17.36
N GLU A 296 10.46 -10.12 16.70
CA GLU A 296 10.93 -10.92 15.56
C GLU A 296 10.24 -10.51 14.25
N MET A 297 10.99 -10.51 13.16
CA MET A 297 10.45 -10.53 11.80
C MET A 297 10.07 -11.97 11.45
N VAL A 298 8.77 -12.26 11.39
CA VAL A 298 8.24 -13.57 11.03
C VAL A 298 8.35 -13.80 9.52
N PHE A 299 8.10 -12.75 8.74
CA PHE A 299 8.11 -12.80 7.29
C PHE A 299 8.36 -11.41 6.70
N LYS A 300 8.95 -11.38 5.49
CA LYS A 300 9.08 -10.20 4.64
C LYS A 300 8.98 -10.65 3.18
N SER A 301 8.10 -10.04 2.39
CA SER A 301 8.00 -10.33 0.95
C SER A 301 9.25 -9.88 0.21
N THR A 302 9.59 -10.59 -0.87
CA THR A 302 10.74 -10.25 -1.71
C THR A 302 10.35 -9.20 -2.76
N GLU A 303 11.15 -8.14 -2.92
CA GLU A 303 10.95 -7.15 -3.98
C GLU A 303 11.16 -7.75 -5.37
N GLN A 304 10.54 -7.15 -6.36
CA GLN A 304 10.62 -7.57 -7.74
C GLN A 304 10.99 -6.41 -8.65
N TRP A 305 12.09 -6.59 -9.39
CA TRP A 305 12.69 -5.57 -10.23
C TRP A 305 12.91 -6.08 -11.65
N HIS A 306 12.83 -5.18 -12.64
CA HIS A 306 13.47 -5.43 -13.95
C HIS A 306 14.95 -5.05 -13.90
N TRP A 307 15.26 -3.97 -13.18
CA TRP A 307 16.59 -3.50 -12.76
C TRP A 307 16.39 -2.54 -11.57
N PHE A 308 17.49 -2.14 -10.91
CA PHE A 308 17.43 -1.25 -9.74
C PHE A 308 16.60 0.01 -10.00
N ASP A 309 15.73 0.36 -9.05
CA ASP A 309 14.79 1.49 -9.10
C ASP A 309 13.79 1.43 -10.28
N CYS A 310 13.59 0.23 -10.85
CA CYS A 310 12.57 -0.06 -11.85
C CYS A 310 11.80 -1.34 -11.46
N PRO A 311 10.77 -1.21 -10.60
CA PRO A 311 10.02 -2.35 -10.13
C PRO A 311 9.19 -2.97 -11.25
N ARG A 312 8.89 -4.26 -11.08
CA ARG A 312 7.75 -4.86 -11.80
C ARG A 312 6.48 -4.09 -11.45
N GLN A 313 5.63 -3.86 -12.44
CA GLN A 313 4.50 -2.96 -12.26
C GLN A 313 3.33 -3.33 -13.17
N LEU A 314 2.11 -3.22 -12.68
CA LEU A 314 0.90 -3.44 -13.44
C LEU A 314 0.51 -2.15 -14.16
N GLY A 315 0.35 -2.23 -15.48
CA GLY A 315 -0.40 -1.22 -16.21
C GLY A 315 0.06 -0.92 -17.63
N THR A 316 -0.08 0.33 -18.02
CA THR A 316 0.06 0.77 -19.41
C THR A 316 1.47 0.49 -19.94
N ASN A 317 1.57 -0.30 -21.01
CA ASN A 317 2.83 -0.73 -21.64
C ASN A 317 3.79 -1.50 -20.72
N SER A 318 3.31 -2.03 -19.59
CA SER A 318 4.09 -2.96 -18.80
C SER A 318 3.99 -4.37 -19.38
N PRO A 319 5.09 -5.15 -19.42
CA PRO A 319 5.03 -6.57 -19.75
C PRO A 319 4.53 -7.44 -18.59
N ASP A 320 4.41 -6.89 -17.38
CA ASP A 320 4.07 -7.65 -16.19
C ASP A 320 2.55 -7.84 -16.08
N THR A 321 2.15 -9.07 -15.76
CA THR A 321 0.77 -9.43 -15.45
C THR A 321 0.70 -10.08 -14.07
N PRO A 322 -0.44 -10.02 -13.37
CA PRO A 322 -0.60 -10.73 -12.10
C PRO A 322 -0.34 -12.23 -12.22
N VAL A 323 -0.88 -12.90 -13.25
CA VAL A 323 -0.71 -14.35 -13.44
C VAL A 323 0.76 -14.75 -13.63
N ASP A 324 1.54 -13.95 -14.34
CA ASP A 324 2.94 -14.30 -14.66
C ASP A 324 3.94 -13.85 -13.59
N CYS A 325 3.63 -12.78 -12.85
CA CYS A 325 4.61 -12.07 -12.02
C CYS A 325 4.25 -11.98 -10.53
N ALA A 326 2.97 -12.09 -10.14
CA ALA A 326 2.61 -12.00 -8.74
C ALA A 326 3.13 -13.20 -7.96
N VAL A 327 3.78 -12.95 -6.83
CA VAL A 327 4.22 -13.98 -5.90
C VAL A 327 3.24 -14.05 -4.75
N VAL A 328 2.78 -15.27 -4.42
CA VAL A 328 1.91 -15.53 -3.28
C VAL A 328 2.64 -16.38 -2.26
N ASP A 329 2.71 -15.89 -1.03
CA ASP A 329 3.25 -16.60 0.12
C ASP A 329 2.13 -16.88 1.14
N GLU A 330 2.03 -18.13 1.57
CA GLU A 330 1.15 -18.55 2.66
C GLU A 330 1.91 -18.52 3.99
N VAL A 331 1.59 -17.56 4.84
CA VAL A 331 2.33 -17.31 6.09
C VAL A 331 1.45 -17.60 7.30
N PRO A 332 1.73 -18.68 8.06
CA PRO A 332 1.09 -18.92 9.33
C PRO A 332 1.49 -17.83 10.33
N ILE A 333 0.50 -17.23 10.98
CA ILE A 333 0.72 -16.17 11.97
C ILE A 333 0.12 -16.57 13.32
N ARG A 334 0.22 -15.68 14.30
CA ARG A 334 -0.37 -15.84 15.64
C ARG A 334 -1.21 -14.63 15.99
N GLU A 335 -2.13 -14.81 16.94
CA GLU A 335 -2.78 -13.68 17.57
C GLU A 335 -1.74 -12.71 18.16
N GLY A 336 -1.92 -11.42 17.90
CA GLY A 336 -0.99 -10.36 18.28
C GLY A 336 0.16 -10.12 17.29
N ASP A 337 0.36 -10.97 16.27
CA ASP A 337 1.27 -10.65 15.17
C ASP A 337 0.70 -9.45 14.38
N VAL A 338 1.59 -8.55 13.94
CA VAL A 338 1.27 -7.35 13.17
C VAL A 338 1.72 -7.55 11.73
N VAL A 339 0.76 -7.48 10.81
CA VAL A 339 0.97 -7.51 9.37
C VAL A 339 1.03 -6.07 8.86
N LEU A 340 2.06 -5.74 8.10
CA LEU A 340 2.30 -4.42 7.52
C LEU A 340 2.22 -4.55 6.01
N ALA A 341 1.46 -3.69 5.34
CA ALA A 341 1.58 -3.44 3.90
C ALA A 341 2.11 -2.01 3.70
N MET A 342 3.21 -1.87 2.96
CA MET A 342 3.99 -0.63 2.87
C MET A 342 4.45 -0.35 1.44
N SER A 343 4.52 0.93 1.06
CA SER A 343 5.19 1.38 -0.16
C SER A 343 6.72 1.44 0.01
N ASP A 344 7.44 1.63 -1.09
CA ASP A 344 8.91 1.78 -1.10
C ASP A 344 9.36 2.97 -0.23
N GLY A 345 8.54 4.01 -0.08
CA GLY A 345 8.83 5.18 0.75
C GLY A 345 9.11 4.85 2.22
N VAL A 346 8.69 3.67 2.71
CA VAL A 346 9.12 3.13 4.01
C VAL A 346 10.42 2.34 3.88
N ILE A 347 10.44 1.37 2.97
CA ILE A 347 11.49 0.34 2.86
C ILE A 347 12.83 0.94 2.40
N ASP A 348 12.78 1.96 1.55
CA ASP A 348 13.95 2.71 1.09
C ASP A 348 14.59 3.55 2.20
N ASN A 349 13.85 3.82 3.28
CA ASN A 349 14.24 4.73 4.35
C ASN A 349 14.41 4.07 5.71
N LEU A 350 14.03 2.80 5.89
CA LEU A 350 14.18 2.06 7.14
C LEU A 350 14.63 0.62 6.87
N TRP A 351 15.65 0.15 7.58
CA TRP A 351 16.03 -1.26 7.49
C TRP A 351 14.99 -2.15 8.19
N PRO A 352 14.85 -3.44 7.79
CA PRO A 352 13.86 -4.34 8.40
C PRO A 352 13.94 -4.44 9.92
N HIS A 353 15.15 -4.39 10.49
CA HIS A 353 15.34 -4.46 11.94
C HIS A 353 14.84 -3.19 12.66
N GLU A 354 14.90 -2.02 12.03
CA GLU A 354 14.35 -0.79 12.58
C GLU A 354 12.81 -0.80 12.54
N ILE A 355 12.24 -1.36 11.46
CA ILE A 355 10.79 -1.57 11.35
C ILE A 355 10.30 -2.48 12.48
N VAL A 356 10.97 -3.62 12.70
CA VAL A 356 10.65 -4.54 13.82
C VAL A 356 10.69 -3.82 15.16
N GLU A 357 11.77 -3.08 15.44
CA GLU A 357 11.91 -2.40 16.73
C GLU A 357 10.85 -1.31 16.91
N LYS A 358 10.61 -0.45 15.89
CA LYS A 358 9.59 0.59 15.99
C LYS A 358 8.20 0.01 16.20
N VAL A 359 7.81 -1.01 15.45
CA VAL A 359 6.50 -1.64 15.60
C VAL A 359 6.36 -2.25 17.00
N SER A 360 7.38 -2.96 17.47
CA SER A 360 7.36 -3.60 18.79
C SER A 360 7.30 -2.59 19.93
N GLU A 361 8.12 -1.54 19.88
CA GLU A 361 8.09 -0.45 20.86
C GLU A 361 6.75 0.29 20.85
N SER A 362 6.17 0.55 19.67
CA SER A 362 4.90 1.27 19.56
C SER A 362 3.74 0.46 20.15
N VAL A 363 3.70 -0.86 19.93
CA VAL A 363 2.74 -1.75 20.59
C VAL A 363 2.93 -1.72 22.11
N GLU A 364 4.16 -1.86 22.59
CA GLU A 364 4.48 -1.84 24.03
C GLU A 364 4.09 -0.50 24.69
N ARG A 365 4.36 0.63 24.04
CA ARG A 365 3.99 1.97 24.52
C ARG A 365 2.48 2.18 24.55
N TRP A 366 1.77 1.69 23.54
CA TRP A 366 0.31 1.73 23.52
C TRP A 366 -0.29 0.94 24.67
N GLU A 367 0.21 -0.27 24.94
CA GLU A 367 -0.24 -1.12 26.05
C GLU A 367 0.03 -0.48 27.43
N LYS A 368 1.11 0.30 27.56
CA LYS A 368 1.40 1.13 28.75
C LYS A 368 0.52 2.38 28.89
N GLY A 369 -0.32 2.67 27.89
CA GLY A 369 -1.21 3.83 27.86
C GLY A 369 -0.56 5.13 27.38
N GLU A 370 0.68 5.09 26.88
CA GLU A 370 1.42 6.28 26.42
C GLU A 370 0.97 6.78 25.04
N GLY A 371 0.26 5.96 24.27
CA GLY A 371 -0.28 6.30 22.96
C GLY A 371 -1.70 6.88 22.99
N ARG A 372 -2.35 6.92 24.15
CA ARG A 372 -3.72 7.43 24.31
C ARG A 372 -3.65 8.92 24.68
N GLU A 373 -3.92 9.83 23.73
CA GLU A 373 -4.08 11.23 24.09
C GLU A 373 -5.26 11.40 25.07
N GLU A 374 -5.01 12.03 26.21
CA GLU A 374 -6.05 12.34 27.20
C GLU A 374 -7.08 13.31 26.58
N GLY A 375 -8.33 12.86 26.39
CA GLY A 375 -9.46 13.74 26.06
C GLY A 375 -10.07 13.55 24.67
N ILE A 376 -9.59 12.61 23.85
CA ILE A 376 -10.23 12.25 22.59
C ILE A 376 -11.10 10.99 22.80
N VAL A 377 -12.39 11.10 22.50
CA VAL A 377 -13.35 10.00 22.60
C VAL A 377 -13.00 8.95 21.54
N GLU A 378 -13.00 7.67 21.92
CA GLU A 378 -12.93 6.54 20.98
C GLU A 378 -14.00 6.73 19.89
N GLY A 379 -13.59 6.90 18.63
CA GLY A 379 -14.48 6.83 17.48
C GLY A 379 -14.55 8.05 16.56
N GLU A 380 -14.06 9.25 16.92
CA GLU A 380 -14.14 10.40 15.99
C GLU A 380 -12.81 11.06 15.60
N ASP A 381 -11.76 11.02 16.43
CA ASP A 381 -10.41 11.47 16.05
C ASP A 381 -9.26 10.77 16.81
N GLY A 382 -9.58 9.76 17.64
CA GLY A 382 -8.59 9.01 18.43
C GLY A 382 -7.98 7.89 17.59
N LYS A 383 -6.66 7.90 17.40
CA LYS A 383 -5.96 6.78 16.74
C LYS A 383 -6.12 5.54 17.62
N ASP A 384 -6.64 4.45 17.08
CA ASP A 384 -6.55 3.14 17.73
C ASP A 384 -5.07 2.66 17.74
N MET A 385 -4.82 1.49 18.35
CA MET A 385 -3.47 0.93 18.47
C MET A 385 -2.74 0.86 17.13
N MET A 386 -3.42 0.41 16.08
CA MET A 386 -2.78 0.23 14.77
C MET A 386 -2.61 1.56 14.05
N GLY A 387 -3.51 2.53 14.25
CA GLY A 387 -3.32 3.90 13.80
C GLY A 387 -2.10 4.55 14.44
N PHE A 388 -1.86 4.31 15.73
CA PHE A 388 -0.67 4.77 16.44
C PHE A 388 0.61 4.10 15.91
N VAL A 389 0.62 2.77 15.78
CA VAL A 389 1.77 2.02 15.23
C VAL A 389 2.11 2.47 13.82
N ALA A 390 1.11 2.60 12.94
CA ALA A 390 1.31 3.08 11.58
C ALA A 390 1.89 4.50 11.55
N GLU A 391 1.40 5.39 12.42
CA GLU A 391 1.90 6.77 12.50
C GLU A 391 3.38 6.83 12.89
N GLU A 392 3.76 6.12 13.96
CA GLU A 392 5.13 6.13 14.46
C GLU A 392 6.11 5.58 13.41
N LEU A 393 5.71 4.51 12.69
CA LEU A 393 6.52 3.94 11.62
C LEU A 393 6.66 4.92 10.44
N LYS A 394 5.56 5.54 10.03
CA LYS A 394 5.56 6.53 8.94
C LYS A 394 6.39 7.76 9.29
N GLU A 395 6.30 8.29 10.52
CA GLU A 395 7.13 9.42 10.94
C GLU A 395 8.62 9.05 11.03
N ALA A 396 8.96 7.83 11.47
CA ALA A 396 10.35 7.35 11.43
C ALA A 396 10.91 7.33 9.99
N ALA A 397 10.17 6.76 9.04
CA ALA A 397 10.57 6.74 7.63
C ALA A 397 10.70 8.15 7.05
N LYS A 398 9.73 9.03 7.33
CA LYS A 398 9.70 10.41 6.86
C LYS A 398 10.88 11.24 7.36
N VAL A 399 11.33 11.03 8.60
CA VAL A 399 12.51 11.71 9.14
C VAL A 399 13.74 11.38 8.30
N ILE A 400 13.94 10.11 7.94
CA ILE A 400 15.05 9.68 7.09
C ILE A 400 14.87 10.17 5.66
N ALA A 401 13.67 10.05 5.09
CA ALA A 401 13.35 10.47 3.73
C ALA A 401 13.62 11.96 3.46
N LEU A 402 13.51 12.82 4.49
CA LEU A 402 13.75 14.26 4.39
C LEU A 402 15.20 14.67 4.68
N ASP A 403 16.05 13.75 5.16
CA ASP A 403 17.44 14.05 5.49
C ASP A 403 18.38 13.67 4.33
N PRO A 404 18.95 14.66 3.60
CA PRO A 404 19.89 14.40 2.51
C PRO A 404 21.25 13.85 2.96
N TYR A 405 21.49 13.72 4.27
CA TYR A 405 22.71 13.17 4.85
C TYR A 405 22.48 11.88 5.64
N ALA A 406 21.25 11.37 5.69
CA ALA A 406 20.96 10.12 6.36
C ALA A 406 21.59 8.92 5.61
N GLU A 407 21.93 7.89 6.37
CA GLU A 407 22.16 6.56 5.82
C GLU A 407 20.80 5.90 5.64
N SER A 408 20.59 5.25 4.49
CA SER A 408 19.31 4.61 4.16
C SER A 408 19.55 3.32 3.35
N PRO A 409 18.62 2.35 3.41
CA PRO A 409 18.66 1.18 2.54
C PRO A 409 18.78 1.53 1.05
N PHE A 410 18.03 2.55 0.59
CA PHE A 410 18.12 3.03 -0.80
C PHE A 410 19.51 3.53 -1.17
N MET A 411 20.13 4.33 -0.29
CA MET A 411 21.49 4.82 -0.51
C MET A 411 22.48 3.65 -0.61
N GLU A 412 22.37 2.67 0.28
CA GLU A 412 23.23 1.48 0.29
C GLU A 412 23.14 0.72 -1.05
N HIS A 413 21.93 0.40 -1.50
CA HIS A 413 21.71 -0.30 -2.77
C HIS A 413 22.11 0.53 -4.00
N ALA A 414 21.83 1.83 -4.00
CA ALA A 414 22.27 2.71 -5.08
C ALA A 414 23.79 2.71 -5.23
N ILE A 415 24.53 2.70 -4.12
CA ILE A 415 26.00 2.61 -4.12
C ILE A 415 26.48 1.24 -4.63
N GLU A 416 25.83 0.15 -4.24
CA GLU A 416 26.13 -1.22 -4.72
C GLU A 416 25.96 -1.33 -6.24
N GLU A 417 24.98 -0.63 -6.80
CA GLU A 417 24.73 -0.53 -8.26
C GLU A 417 25.66 0.48 -8.97
N GLY A 418 26.58 1.11 -8.23
CA GLY A 418 27.57 2.04 -8.77
C GLY A 418 27.03 3.46 -9.02
N LEU A 419 25.88 3.81 -8.44
CA LEU A 419 25.30 5.15 -8.50
C LEU A 419 25.78 6.01 -7.32
N ALA A 420 26.10 7.26 -7.60
CA ALA A 420 26.44 8.23 -6.55
C ALA A 420 25.13 8.77 -5.93
N SER A 421 24.67 8.13 -4.85
CA SER A 421 23.52 8.55 -4.06
C SER A 421 23.91 8.80 -2.60
N GLY A 422 23.17 9.67 -1.91
CA GLY A 422 23.36 10.00 -0.50
C GLY A 422 22.06 10.53 0.11
N GLY A 423 21.81 10.21 1.39
CA GLY A 423 20.58 10.62 2.08
C GLY A 423 19.45 9.59 2.00
N GLY A 424 18.31 9.95 2.57
CA GLY A 424 17.04 9.23 2.35
C GLY A 424 16.45 9.49 0.96
N LYS A 425 15.48 8.65 0.57
CA LYS A 425 14.69 8.80 -0.67
C LYS A 425 13.36 9.47 -0.33
N LEU A 426 13.15 10.70 -0.81
CA LEU A 426 11.87 11.39 -0.65
C LEU A 426 10.80 10.78 -1.57
N ASP A 427 9.93 9.96 -1.00
CA ASP A 427 8.78 9.36 -1.68
C ASP A 427 7.44 9.56 -0.93
N ASP A 428 6.34 9.12 -1.55
CA ASP A 428 5.07 8.91 -0.90
C ASP A 428 5.24 7.74 0.08
N ILE A 429 4.87 7.96 1.35
CA ILE A 429 5.07 7.00 2.44
C ILE A 429 3.70 6.52 2.88
N SER A 430 3.43 5.25 2.59
CA SER A 430 2.16 4.61 2.90
C SER A 430 2.37 3.43 3.82
N VAL A 431 1.72 3.43 4.99
CA VAL A 431 1.74 2.34 5.97
C VAL A 431 0.32 1.89 6.28
N VAL A 432 0.04 0.61 6.07
CA VAL A 432 -1.15 -0.07 6.60
C VAL A 432 -0.71 -1.11 7.61
N ALA A 433 -1.08 -0.94 8.87
CA ALA A 433 -0.78 -1.88 9.94
C ALA A 433 -2.05 -2.65 10.33
N ALA A 434 -1.92 -3.96 10.52
CA ALA A 434 -3.01 -4.85 10.87
C ALA A 434 -2.61 -5.87 11.94
N MET A 435 -3.19 -5.80 13.12
CA MET A 435 -2.95 -6.78 14.17
C MET A 435 -3.94 -7.93 14.06
N CYS A 436 -3.44 -9.17 14.04
CA CYS A 436 -4.29 -10.35 14.05
C CYS A 436 -4.94 -10.53 15.43
N ARG A 437 -6.28 -10.58 15.44
CA ARG A 437 -7.10 -10.83 16.62
C ARG A 437 -7.98 -12.05 16.41
N LYS A 438 -8.36 -12.69 17.50
CA LYS A 438 -9.46 -13.64 17.50
C LYS A 438 -10.78 -12.89 17.30
N ASN A 439 -11.65 -13.40 16.43
CA ASN A 439 -12.95 -12.80 16.18
C ASN A 439 -13.92 -13.22 17.30
N GLU A 440 -14.37 -12.28 18.12
CA GLU A 440 -15.26 -12.54 19.27
C GLU A 440 -16.76 -12.62 18.90
N GLY A 441 -17.09 -13.06 17.67
CA GLY A 441 -18.43 -13.53 17.30
C GLY A 441 -19.45 -12.48 16.86
#